data_AF-A0A1F5Z7D7-F1
#
_entry.id   AF-A0A1F5Z7D7-F1
#
_cell.length_a   1.000
_cell.length_b   1.000
_cell.length_c   1.000
_cell.angle_alpha   90.00
_cell.angle_beta   90.00
_cell.angle_gamma   90.00
#
_symmetry.space_group_name_H-M   'P 1'
#
loop_
_entity.id
_entity.type
_entity.pdbx_description
1 polymer ?
#
loop_
_entity_poly.entity_id
_entity_poly.type
_entity_poly.pdbx_seq_one_letter_code
_entity_poly.pdbx_strand_id
1 'polypeptide(L)'
;MEKSAREISTFASTSIEGNPLPLTDVKQILKSTPQNLGSSEQEVINYNKALVNLNKKLSLRGHFSLTVESICTIQKQVTEKLVPIHESGKFRLKPVFVNDPKKNQTIYWPPDAKDIPILMSQLIEFIKIKKGNFDPLILAGLFHKQLVIIHPFMDGNGRTSRLATKVLLKDLGLDTFNLFSFENYYNRNVSNYFKSVGVIGNYYETRDSIDFTSWLEYFTDGIIDELLRVKKLLPEISVSPETKLMPYHEKMLEYIEKNGFITDREYAKLTDRGKSTRILDFKKLQNMGLIKRFGKGRSTYYK
;
A
#
# COMPACT_ATOMS: atom_id res chain seq x y z
N MET A 1 -0.21 14.26 -6.71
CA MET A 1 -0.85 12.92 -6.77
C MET A 1 -0.82 12.21 -5.43
N GLU A 2 0.34 12.03 -4.81
CA GLU A 2 0.50 11.19 -3.61
C GLU A 2 -0.45 11.53 -2.46
N LYS A 3 -0.59 12.82 -2.12
CA LYS A 3 -1.53 13.27 -1.07
C LYS A 3 -2.98 12.87 -1.38
N SER A 4 -3.40 13.01 -2.64
CA SER A 4 -4.75 12.65 -3.06
C SER A 4 -4.96 11.14 -3.09
N ALA A 5 -3.99 10.36 -3.57
CA ALA A 5 -4.04 8.90 -3.55
C ALA A 5 -4.13 8.34 -2.12
N ARG A 6 -3.40 8.95 -1.18
CA ARG A 6 -3.43 8.61 0.24
C ARG A 6 -4.78 8.91 0.91
N GLU A 7 -5.32 10.10 0.67
CA GLU A 7 -6.66 10.50 1.17
C GLU A 7 -7.74 9.55 0.65
N ILE A 8 -7.70 9.22 -0.64
CA ILE A 8 -8.62 8.27 -1.28
C ILE A 8 -8.44 6.86 -0.69
N SER A 9 -7.21 6.38 -0.53
CA SER A 9 -6.95 5.05 0.07
C SER A 9 -7.50 4.94 1.48
N THR A 10 -7.33 6.00 2.27
CA THR A 10 -7.83 6.05 3.64
C THR A 10 -9.35 5.98 3.65
N PHE A 11 -10.01 6.89 2.93
CA PHE A 11 -11.47 6.92 2.81
C PHE A 11 -12.03 5.59 2.32
N ALA A 12 -11.52 5.08 1.19
CA ALA A 12 -12.03 3.88 0.56
C ALA A 12 -11.88 2.67 1.48
N SER A 13 -10.72 2.51 2.12
CA SER A 13 -10.48 1.37 2.99
C SER A 13 -11.34 1.40 4.26
N THR A 14 -11.57 2.56 4.88
CA THR A 14 -12.45 2.64 6.06
C THR A 14 -13.92 2.55 5.68
N SER A 15 -14.31 3.10 4.53
CA SER A 15 -15.70 3.05 4.03
C SER A 15 -16.14 1.61 3.70
N ILE A 16 -15.25 0.77 3.17
CA ILE A 16 -15.51 -0.67 2.96
C ILE A 16 -15.90 -1.39 4.26
N GLU A 17 -15.36 -0.96 5.40
CA GLU A 17 -15.68 -1.53 6.72
C GLU A 17 -16.93 -0.87 7.37
N GLY A 18 -17.59 0.06 6.68
CA GLY A 18 -18.80 0.72 7.15
C GLY A 18 -18.57 2.05 7.89
N ASN A 19 -17.35 2.62 7.85
CA ASN A 19 -17.12 3.95 8.40
C ASN A 19 -18.02 4.99 7.68
N PRO A 20 -18.82 5.79 8.42
CA PRO A 20 -19.85 6.64 7.82
C PRO A 20 -19.32 7.97 7.26
N LEU A 21 -18.04 8.29 7.49
CA LEU A 21 -17.49 9.60 7.14
C LEU A 21 -17.33 9.74 5.61
N PRO A 22 -17.91 10.80 4.99
CA PRO A 22 -17.70 11.05 3.57
C PRO A 22 -16.26 11.50 3.29
N LEU A 23 -15.85 11.39 2.02
CA LEU A 23 -14.48 11.73 1.60
C LEU A 23 -14.09 13.19 1.96
N THR A 24 -15.04 14.12 1.97
CA THR A 24 -14.80 15.52 2.37
C THR A 24 -14.29 15.62 3.81
N ASP A 25 -14.92 14.86 4.71
CA ASP A 25 -14.64 14.90 6.14
C ASP A 25 -13.34 14.16 6.43
N VAL A 26 -13.11 13.01 5.77
CA VAL A 26 -11.81 12.33 5.80
C VAL A 26 -10.70 13.28 5.39
N LYS A 27 -10.85 14.02 4.28
CA LYS A 27 -9.85 15.01 3.84
C LYS A 27 -9.63 16.11 4.86
N GLN A 28 -10.67 16.57 5.54
CA GLN A 28 -10.56 17.60 6.58
C GLN A 28 -9.81 17.06 7.81
N ILE A 29 -10.21 15.89 8.31
CA ILE A 29 -9.58 15.21 9.44
C ILE A 29 -8.08 15.02 9.21
N LEU A 30 -7.69 14.56 8.01
CA LEU A 30 -6.29 14.34 7.65
C LEU A 30 -5.47 15.64 7.50
N LYS A 31 -6.12 16.80 7.38
CA LYS A 31 -5.44 18.12 7.31
C LYS A 31 -5.25 18.75 8.67
N SER A 32 -6.28 18.74 9.53
CA SER A 32 -6.27 19.53 10.77
C SER A 32 -6.18 18.69 12.05
N THR A 33 -6.40 17.37 12.00
CA THR A 33 -6.47 16.45 13.15
C THR A 33 -7.32 17.01 14.32
N PRO A 34 -8.61 16.63 14.42
CA PRO A 34 -9.49 17.13 15.48
C PRO A 34 -8.93 16.85 16.88
N GLN A 35 -9.22 17.75 17.85
CA GLN A 35 -8.82 17.56 19.25
C GLN A 35 -9.61 16.44 19.95
N ASN A 36 -10.90 16.29 19.63
CA ASN A 36 -11.76 15.23 20.15
C ASN A 36 -12.10 14.27 19.01
N LEU A 37 -11.70 13.00 19.16
CA LEU A 37 -11.89 11.97 18.14
C LEU A 37 -12.93 10.96 18.64
N GLY A 38 -13.99 10.78 17.85
CA GLY A 38 -14.83 9.59 17.97
C GLY A 38 -14.15 8.37 17.36
N SER A 39 -14.81 7.21 17.44
CA SER A 39 -14.28 5.96 16.89
C SER A 39 -14.07 6.03 15.37
N SER A 40 -15.01 6.65 14.64
CA SER A 40 -14.95 6.83 13.19
C SER A 40 -13.75 7.70 12.76
N GLU A 41 -13.49 8.80 13.45
CA GLU A 41 -12.35 9.68 13.15
C GLU A 41 -11.03 9.02 13.54
N GLN A 42 -11.00 8.31 14.68
CA GLN A 42 -9.84 7.56 15.14
C GLN A 42 -9.46 6.46 14.14
N GLU A 43 -10.44 5.76 13.56
CA GLU A 43 -10.22 4.77 12.50
C GLU A 43 -9.56 5.37 11.25
N VAL A 44 -10.07 6.50 10.77
CA VAL A 44 -9.50 7.23 9.63
C VAL A 44 -8.05 7.63 9.91
N ILE A 45 -7.79 8.17 11.10
CA ILE A 45 -6.45 8.58 11.52
C ILE A 45 -5.52 7.38 11.61
N ASN A 46 -5.97 6.27 12.20
CA ASN A 46 -5.20 5.05 12.36
C ASN A 46 -4.79 4.47 11.02
N TYR A 47 -5.74 4.33 10.08
CA TYR A 47 -5.44 3.79 8.76
C TYR A 47 -4.44 4.67 8.00
N ASN A 48 -4.66 5.99 7.99
CA ASN A 48 -3.73 6.90 7.32
C ASN A 48 -2.34 6.90 7.98
N LYS A 49 -2.26 6.86 9.31
CA LYS A 49 -0.97 6.73 10.03
C LYS A 49 -0.26 5.43 9.67
N ALA A 50 -0.98 4.31 9.64
CA ALA A 50 -0.43 3.02 9.26
C ALA A 50 0.12 3.06 7.83
N LEU A 51 -0.66 3.58 6.88
CA LEU A 51 -0.26 3.73 5.48
C LEU A 51 1.02 4.59 5.33
N VAL A 52 1.09 5.74 6.02
CA VAL A 52 2.26 6.64 6.00
C VAL A 52 3.49 5.99 6.63
N ASN A 53 3.32 5.34 7.79
CA ASN A 53 4.41 4.70 8.50
C ASN A 53 4.98 3.53 7.71
N LEU A 54 4.13 2.71 7.09
CA LEU A 54 4.53 1.62 6.22
C LEU A 54 5.29 2.15 5.00
N ASN A 55 4.77 3.17 4.31
CA ASN A 55 5.46 3.74 3.16
C ASN A 55 6.86 4.26 3.53
N LYS A 56 6.95 5.03 4.64
CA LYS A 56 8.23 5.54 5.14
C LYS A 56 9.20 4.42 5.51
N LYS A 57 8.73 3.38 6.21
CA LYS A 57 9.57 2.25 6.63
C LYS A 57 10.10 1.47 5.43
N LEU A 58 9.26 1.27 4.40
CA LEU A 58 9.63 0.54 3.19
C LEU A 58 10.58 1.35 2.30
N SER A 59 10.41 2.67 2.19
CA SER A 59 11.32 3.50 1.40
C SER A 59 12.71 3.67 2.02
N LEU A 60 12.86 3.42 3.33
CA LEU A 60 14.16 3.46 4.02
C LEU A 60 14.91 2.12 3.99
N ARG A 61 14.24 1.01 3.65
CA ARG A 61 14.83 -0.33 3.62
C ARG A 61 14.95 -0.80 2.18
N GLY A 62 16.17 -1.14 1.75
CA GLY A 62 16.41 -1.67 0.40
C GLY A 62 15.70 -3.01 0.14
N HIS A 63 15.49 -3.81 1.18
CA HIS A 63 14.73 -5.06 1.13
C HIS A 63 13.80 -5.18 2.35
N PHE A 64 12.56 -5.59 2.13
CA PHE A 64 11.57 -5.82 3.19
C PHE A 64 10.86 -7.15 2.96
N SER A 65 10.95 -8.08 3.90
CA SER A 65 10.15 -9.31 3.84
C SER A 65 8.90 -9.18 4.71
N LEU A 66 7.75 -9.50 4.14
CA LEU A 66 6.50 -9.59 4.92
C LEU A 66 6.56 -10.78 5.88
N THR A 67 6.30 -10.52 7.16
CA THR A 67 6.29 -11.53 8.23
C THR A 67 4.97 -11.52 8.98
N VAL A 68 4.69 -12.58 9.74
CA VAL A 68 3.53 -12.61 10.67
C VAL A 68 3.56 -11.42 11.63
N GLU A 69 4.72 -11.11 12.20
CA GLU A 69 4.90 -9.95 13.09
C GLU A 69 4.58 -8.62 12.38
N SER A 70 4.93 -8.50 11.09
CA SER A 70 4.59 -7.32 10.31
C SER A 70 3.07 -7.18 10.17
N ILE A 71 2.35 -8.28 9.91
CA ILE A 71 0.88 -8.28 9.81
C ILE A 71 0.24 -7.91 11.15
N CYS A 72 0.71 -8.48 12.26
CA CYS A 72 0.27 -8.11 13.60
C CYS A 72 0.54 -6.63 13.92
N THR A 73 1.69 -6.11 13.50
CA THR A 73 2.03 -4.70 13.67
C THR A 73 1.10 -3.78 12.87
N ILE A 74 0.74 -4.18 11.64
CA ILE A 74 -0.24 -3.47 10.82
C ILE A 74 -1.59 -3.46 11.53
N GLN A 75 -2.05 -4.62 12.03
CA GLN A 75 -3.33 -4.70 12.72
C GLN A 75 -3.36 -3.81 13.97
N LYS A 76 -2.27 -3.83 14.76
CA LYS A 76 -2.12 -2.94 15.92
C LYS A 76 -2.28 -1.47 15.57
N GLN A 77 -1.72 -1.03 14.44
CA GLN A 77 -1.81 0.37 14.01
C GLN A 77 -3.22 0.74 13.56
N VAL A 78 -3.92 -0.14 12.84
CA VAL A 78 -5.27 0.17 12.35
C VAL A 78 -6.33 0.10 13.46
N THR A 79 -6.10 -0.66 14.53
CA THR A 79 -7.03 -0.80 15.66
C THR A 79 -6.64 -0.02 16.92
N GLU A 80 -5.62 0.83 16.85
CA GLU A 80 -5.15 1.62 18.00
C GLU A 80 -6.30 2.40 18.65
N LYS A 81 -6.56 2.16 19.95
CA LYS A 81 -7.67 2.75 20.73
C LYS A 81 -9.10 2.40 20.24
N LEU A 82 -9.24 1.48 19.30
CA LEU A 82 -10.55 0.99 18.83
C LEU A 82 -10.91 -0.37 19.42
N VAL A 83 -9.91 -1.13 19.84
CA VAL A 83 -10.07 -2.46 20.46
C VAL A 83 -9.30 -2.55 21.78
N PRO A 84 -9.65 -3.50 22.67
CA PRO A 84 -8.87 -3.77 23.87
C PRO A 84 -7.39 -4.06 23.56
N ILE A 85 -6.49 -3.58 24.43
CA ILE A 85 -5.03 -3.72 24.25
C ILE A 85 -4.60 -5.19 24.09
N HIS A 86 -5.31 -6.12 24.72
CA HIS A 86 -5.01 -7.56 24.62
C HIS A 86 -5.45 -8.20 23.30
N GLU A 87 -6.25 -7.50 22.48
CA GLU A 87 -6.65 -7.93 21.13
C GLU A 87 -5.88 -7.16 20.03
N SER A 88 -5.29 -6.01 20.37
CA SER A 88 -4.51 -5.20 19.42
C SER A 88 -3.13 -5.82 19.15
N GLY A 89 -2.86 -6.10 17.89
CA GLY A 89 -1.66 -6.76 17.37
C GLY A 89 -1.54 -8.23 17.70
N LYS A 90 -2.63 -8.91 18.06
CA LYS A 90 -2.62 -10.28 18.54
C LYS A 90 -3.71 -11.10 17.88
N PHE A 91 -3.41 -12.37 17.59
CA PHE A 91 -4.42 -13.28 17.06
C PHE A 91 -5.59 -13.43 18.04
N ARG A 92 -6.78 -13.58 17.47
CA ARG A 92 -7.98 -13.82 18.28
C ARG A 92 -7.86 -15.13 19.04
N LEU A 93 -8.40 -15.14 20.26
CA LEU A 93 -8.53 -16.33 21.11
C LEU A 93 -9.97 -16.86 21.15
N LYS A 94 -10.90 -16.12 20.52
CA LYS A 94 -12.33 -16.43 20.47
C LYS A 94 -12.76 -16.70 19.01
N PRO A 95 -13.84 -17.45 18.80
CA PRO A 95 -14.43 -17.57 17.48
C PRO A 95 -14.96 -16.21 17.00
N VAL A 96 -14.89 -15.99 15.69
CA VAL A 96 -15.53 -14.88 14.99
C VAL A 96 -16.29 -15.45 13.82
N PHE A 97 -17.33 -14.75 13.38
CA PHE A 97 -18.19 -15.16 12.29
C PHE A 97 -18.29 -14.03 11.28
N VAL A 98 -18.19 -14.35 10.00
CA VAL A 98 -18.42 -13.38 8.93
C VAL A 98 -19.91 -13.44 8.61
N ASN A 99 -20.59 -12.32 8.84
CA ASN A 99 -22.04 -12.20 8.68
C ASN A 99 -22.38 -11.44 7.40
N ASP A 100 -23.50 -11.80 6.77
CA ASP A 100 -24.14 -10.96 5.76
C ASP A 100 -24.93 -9.86 6.49
N PRO A 101 -24.52 -8.58 6.39
CA PRO A 101 -25.18 -7.48 7.09
C PRO A 101 -26.62 -7.25 6.63
N LYS A 102 -27.01 -7.70 5.42
CA LYS A 102 -28.39 -7.56 4.92
C LYS A 102 -29.31 -8.65 5.46
N LYS A 103 -28.78 -9.87 5.63
CA LYS A 103 -29.56 -11.04 6.07
C LYS A 103 -29.46 -11.31 7.57
N ASN A 104 -28.54 -10.64 8.26
CA ASN A 104 -28.21 -10.89 9.66
C ASN A 104 -27.93 -12.38 9.95
N GLN A 105 -27.25 -13.03 9.00
CA GLN A 105 -26.93 -14.46 9.05
C GLN A 105 -25.43 -14.66 8.89
N THR A 106 -24.87 -15.60 9.65
CA THR A 106 -23.49 -16.05 9.46
C THR A 106 -23.37 -16.73 8.11
N ILE A 107 -22.49 -16.21 7.26
CA ILE A 107 -22.21 -16.78 5.93
C ILE A 107 -20.93 -17.60 5.91
N TYR A 108 -19.97 -17.30 6.79
CA TYR A 108 -18.70 -18.00 6.81
C TYR A 108 -18.11 -18.14 8.21
N TRP A 109 -17.56 -19.32 8.46
CA TRP A 109 -16.96 -19.73 9.72
C TRP A 109 -15.45 -19.90 9.46
N PRO A 110 -14.63 -18.90 9.81
CA PRO A 110 -13.18 -18.99 9.70
C PRO A 110 -12.60 -20.14 10.55
N PRO A 111 -11.32 -20.53 10.34
CA PRO A 111 -10.65 -21.56 11.14
C PRO A 111 -10.73 -21.33 12.65
N ASP A 112 -10.57 -22.37 13.46
CA ASP A 112 -10.47 -22.21 14.90
C ASP A 112 -9.27 -21.35 15.31
N ALA A 113 -9.40 -20.62 16.42
CA ALA A 113 -8.36 -19.73 16.93
C ALA A 113 -7.00 -20.43 17.15
N LYS A 114 -7.04 -21.69 17.58
CA LYS A 114 -5.86 -22.54 17.81
C LYS A 114 -5.05 -22.85 16.53
N ASP A 115 -5.70 -22.81 15.35
CA ASP A 115 -5.07 -23.15 14.07
C ASP A 115 -4.51 -21.92 13.35
N ILE A 116 -4.87 -20.70 13.79
CA ILE A 116 -4.38 -19.45 13.18
C ILE A 116 -2.84 -19.37 13.14
N PRO A 117 -2.08 -19.68 14.22
CA PRO A 117 -0.62 -19.54 14.19
C PRO A 117 0.05 -20.38 13.09
N ILE A 118 -0.41 -21.63 12.91
CA ILE A 118 0.14 -22.52 11.88
C ILE A 118 -0.28 -22.07 10.48
N LEU A 119 -1.55 -21.69 10.27
CA LEU A 119 -2.04 -21.22 8.97
C LEU A 119 -1.36 -19.92 8.52
N MET A 120 -1.13 -18.98 9.44
CA MET A 120 -0.41 -17.74 9.15
C MET A 120 1.07 -18.00 8.82
N SER A 121 1.70 -18.94 9.52
CA SER A 121 3.09 -19.32 9.23
C SER A 121 3.21 -19.97 7.85
N GLN A 122 2.31 -20.89 7.52
CA GLN A 122 2.24 -21.55 6.21
C GLN A 122 1.96 -20.54 5.08
N LEU A 123 1.09 -19.56 5.31
CA LEU A 123 0.85 -18.50 4.33
C LEU A 123 2.13 -17.71 4.03
N ILE A 124 2.85 -17.27 5.06
CA ILE A 124 4.11 -16.51 4.87
C ILE A 124 5.19 -17.38 4.19
N GLU A 125 5.29 -18.64 4.57
CA GLU A 125 6.21 -19.59 3.94
C GLU A 125 5.88 -19.80 2.46
N PHE A 126 4.59 -19.97 2.12
CA PHE A 126 4.13 -20.07 0.74
C PHE A 126 4.55 -18.85 -0.09
N ILE A 127 4.35 -17.64 0.43
CA ILE A 127 4.77 -16.40 -0.26
C ILE A 127 6.28 -16.40 -0.49
N LYS A 128 7.07 -16.78 0.52
CA LYS A 128 8.54 -16.85 0.40
C LYS A 128 8.99 -17.84 -0.67
N ILE A 129 8.38 -19.04 -0.73
CA ILE A 129 8.74 -20.09 -1.69
C ILE A 129 8.33 -19.73 -3.12
N LYS A 130 7.16 -19.10 -3.28
CA LYS A 130 6.61 -18.77 -4.60
C LYS A 130 7.11 -17.44 -5.16
N LYS A 131 7.72 -16.59 -4.34
CA LYS A 131 8.36 -15.34 -4.79
C LYS A 131 9.40 -15.65 -5.88
N GLY A 132 9.31 -14.95 -7.02
CA GLY A 132 10.16 -15.14 -8.19
C GLY A 132 9.72 -16.26 -9.15
N ASN A 133 8.81 -17.14 -8.73
CA ASN A 133 8.26 -18.21 -9.57
C ASN A 133 6.84 -17.91 -10.06
N PHE A 134 6.13 -17.00 -9.38
CA PHE A 134 4.76 -16.60 -9.67
C PHE A 134 4.73 -15.15 -10.14
N ASP A 135 3.74 -14.81 -10.97
CA ASP A 135 3.43 -13.42 -11.29
C ASP A 135 3.14 -12.62 -10.00
N PRO A 136 3.73 -11.43 -9.81
CA PRO A 136 3.55 -10.61 -8.62
C PRO A 136 2.10 -10.31 -8.25
N LEU A 137 1.24 -10.03 -9.23
CA LEU A 137 -0.16 -9.69 -8.98
C LEU A 137 -0.95 -10.93 -8.56
N ILE A 138 -0.69 -12.06 -9.20
CA ILE A 138 -1.31 -13.34 -8.82
C ILE A 138 -0.91 -13.72 -7.40
N LEU A 139 0.38 -13.63 -7.06
CA LEU A 139 0.86 -13.96 -5.71
C LEU A 139 0.25 -13.04 -4.64
N ALA A 140 0.14 -11.74 -4.92
CA ALA A 140 -0.49 -10.78 -4.02
C ALA A 140 -2.01 -11.01 -3.88
N GLY A 141 -2.69 -11.37 -4.96
CA GLY A 141 -4.11 -11.72 -4.94
C GLY A 141 -4.38 -12.98 -4.11
N LEU A 142 -3.57 -14.03 -4.29
CA LEU A 142 -3.63 -15.25 -3.47
C LEU A 142 -3.43 -14.92 -1.98
N PHE A 143 -2.40 -14.14 -1.67
CA PHE A 143 -2.13 -13.67 -0.31
C PHE A 143 -3.33 -12.95 0.31
N HIS A 144 -3.90 -11.98 -0.42
CA HIS A 144 -5.01 -11.16 0.07
C HIS A 144 -6.20 -12.04 0.44
N LYS A 145 -6.66 -12.90 -0.48
CA LYS A 145 -7.81 -13.76 -0.22
C LYS A 145 -7.53 -14.78 0.87
N GLN A 146 -6.34 -15.39 0.91
CA GLN A 146 -6.00 -16.34 1.96
C GLN A 146 -5.97 -15.68 3.35
N LEU A 147 -5.48 -14.44 3.47
CA LEU A 147 -5.50 -13.71 4.74
C LEU A 147 -6.94 -13.38 5.20
N VAL A 148 -7.82 -13.01 4.26
CA VAL A 148 -9.25 -12.80 4.53
C VAL A 148 -9.94 -14.09 5.00
N ILE A 149 -9.61 -15.23 4.40
CA ILE A 149 -10.13 -16.57 4.74
C ILE A 149 -9.70 -17.00 6.15
N ILE A 150 -8.43 -16.79 6.51
CA ILE A 150 -7.90 -17.13 7.85
C ILE A 150 -8.56 -16.26 8.92
N HIS A 151 -8.81 -14.99 8.62
CA HIS A 151 -9.46 -14.03 9.51
C HIS A 151 -8.85 -13.98 10.93
N PRO A 152 -7.54 -13.66 11.05
CA PRO A 152 -6.76 -13.96 12.24
C PRO A 152 -7.02 -13.07 13.47
N PHE A 153 -7.73 -11.95 13.33
CA PHE A 153 -7.88 -10.95 14.39
C PHE A 153 -9.35 -10.79 14.85
N MET A 154 -9.57 -10.22 16.04
CA MET A 154 -10.92 -9.89 16.53
C MET A 154 -11.58 -8.77 15.71
N ASP A 155 -10.80 -7.78 15.28
CA ASP A 155 -11.23 -6.70 14.38
C ASP A 155 -10.02 -6.24 13.54
N GLY A 156 -10.29 -5.52 12.44
CA GLY A 156 -9.29 -4.92 11.56
C GLY A 156 -8.80 -5.86 10.47
N ASN A 157 -9.43 -7.02 10.25
CA ASN A 157 -9.00 -8.01 9.26
C ASN A 157 -9.00 -7.45 7.83
N GLY A 158 -10.07 -6.75 7.41
CA GLY A 158 -10.15 -6.16 6.07
C GLY A 158 -9.08 -5.08 5.84
N ARG A 159 -8.99 -4.11 6.76
CA ARG A 159 -8.00 -3.01 6.74
C ARG A 159 -6.57 -3.54 6.75
N THR A 160 -6.29 -4.55 7.58
CA THR A 160 -4.98 -5.19 7.68
C THR A 160 -4.65 -5.94 6.39
N SER A 161 -5.60 -6.66 5.80
CA SER A 161 -5.38 -7.42 4.56
C SER A 161 -5.02 -6.49 3.40
N ARG A 162 -5.72 -5.35 3.26
CA ARG A 162 -5.43 -4.36 2.21
C ARG A 162 -4.04 -3.73 2.40
N LEU A 163 -3.68 -3.31 3.62
CA LEU A 163 -2.35 -2.76 3.89
C LEU A 163 -1.23 -3.80 3.73
N ALA A 164 -1.41 -5.02 4.23
CA ALA A 164 -0.43 -6.09 4.08
C ALA A 164 -0.22 -6.47 2.60
N THR A 165 -1.30 -6.43 1.80
CA THR A 165 -1.22 -6.64 0.34
C THR A 165 -0.45 -5.50 -0.34
N LYS A 166 -0.66 -4.23 0.05
CA LYS A 166 0.18 -3.10 -0.44
C LYS A 166 1.65 -3.31 -0.12
N VAL A 167 1.96 -3.76 1.10
CA VAL A 167 3.33 -4.05 1.54
C VAL A 167 3.94 -5.18 0.68
N LEU A 168 3.19 -6.26 0.44
CA LEU A 168 3.64 -7.38 -0.39
C LEU A 168 3.88 -6.94 -1.84
N LEU A 169 2.95 -6.20 -2.44
CA LEU A 169 3.12 -5.67 -3.81
C LEU A 169 4.40 -4.84 -3.93
N LYS A 170 4.70 -4.00 -2.94
CA LYS A 170 5.95 -3.22 -2.91
C LYS A 170 7.19 -4.12 -2.82
N ASP A 171 7.17 -5.17 -2.01
CA ASP A 171 8.25 -6.17 -1.94
C ASP A 171 8.41 -7.01 -3.22
N LEU A 172 7.35 -7.10 -4.02
CA LEU A 172 7.36 -7.74 -5.34
C LEU A 172 7.71 -6.76 -6.48
N GLY A 173 8.04 -5.51 -6.17
CA GLY A 173 8.48 -4.51 -7.15
C GLY A 173 7.39 -3.57 -7.67
N LEU A 174 6.16 -3.65 -7.17
CA LEU A 174 5.06 -2.76 -7.54
C LEU A 174 4.69 -1.81 -6.39
N ASP A 175 5.23 -0.59 -6.42
CA ASP A 175 4.90 0.43 -5.41
C ASP A 175 3.52 1.07 -5.65
N THR A 176 2.55 0.71 -4.82
CA THR A 176 1.18 1.24 -4.87
C THR A 176 0.88 2.27 -3.77
N PHE A 177 1.85 2.70 -2.95
CA PHE A 177 1.57 3.61 -1.83
C PHE A 177 1.26 5.05 -2.27
N ASN A 178 1.90 5.49 -3.35
CA ASN A 178 1.90 6.89 -3.78
C ASN A 178 1.12 7.17 -5.07
N LEU A 179 0.82 6.12 -5.84
CA LEU A 179 0.29 6.26 -7.19
C LEU A 179 -1.22 6.04 -7.22
N PHE A 180 -1.74 5.00 -6.57
CA PHE A 180 -3.16 4.65 -6.64
C PHE A 180 -3.69 3.87 -5.42
N SER A 181 -5.01 3.75 -5.35
CA SER A 181 -5.72 3.02 -4.32
C SER A 181 -6.56 1.92 -4.96
N PHE A 182 -6.12 0.66 -4.89
CA PHE A 182 -6.99 -0.44 -5.32
C PHE A 182 -8.19 -0.61 -4.38
N GLU A 183 -8.12 -0.09 -3.15
CA GLU A 183 -9.27 -0.01 -2.24
C GLU A 183 -10.37 0.86 -2.84
N ASN A 184 -10.03 1.90 -3.61
CA ASN A 184 -11.02 2.74 -4.28
C ASN A 184 -11.85 1.95 -5.29
N TYR A 185 -11.22 1.03 -6.05
CA TYR A 185 -11.96 0.14 -6.95
C TYR A 185 -12.95 -0.73 -6.17
N TYR A 186 -12.52 -1.33 -5.05
CA TYR A 186 -13.40 -2.12 -4.18
C TYR A 186 -14.54 -1.28 -3.60
N ASN A 187 -14.26 -0.03 -3.23
CA ASN A 187 -15.24 0.85 -2.60
C ASN A 187 -16.33 1.33 -3.56
N ARG A 188 -16.09 1.34 -4.88
CA ARG A 188 -17.13 1.66 -5.88
C ARG A 188 -18.26 0.63 -5.88
N ASN A 189 -17.97 -0.62 -5.54
CA ASN A 189 -18.97 -1.67 -5.37
C ASN A 189 -18.58 -2.65 -4.25
N VAL A 190 -18.81 -2.23 -3.01
CA VAL A 190 -18.48 -2.99 -1.80
C VAL A 190 -19.15 -4.37 -1.79
N SER A 191 -20.39 -4.48 -2.29
CA SER A 191 -21.11 -5.76 -2.38
C SER A 191 -20.41 -6.74 -3.32
N ASN A 192 -19.93 -6.28 -4.48
CA ASN A 192 -19.20 -7.13 -5.41
C ASN A 192 -17.82 -7.51 -4.85
N TYR A 193 -17.12 -6.59 -4.18
CA TYR A 193 -15.88 -6.91 -3.49
C TYR A 193 -16.06 -8.07 -2.49
N PHE A 194 -17.02 -7.98 -1.57
CA PHE A 194 -17.27 -9.05 -0.60
C PHE A 194 -17.74 -10.35 -1.24
N LYS A 195 -18.50 -10.29 -2.33
CA LYS A 195 -18.87 -11.48 -3.11
C LYS A 195 -17.63 -12.17 -3.73
N SER A 196 -16.68 -11.40 -4.26
CA SER A 196 -15.49 -11.94 -4.92
C SER A 196 -14.43 -12.45 -3.94
N VAL A 197 -14.15 -11.70 -2.86
CA VAL A 197 -13.14 -12.09 -1.87
C VAL A 197 -13.65 -13.11 -0.85
N GLY A 198 -14.96 -13.08 -0.59
CA GLY A 198 -15.60 -13.90 0.43
C GLY A 198 -15.63 -15.38 0.10
N VAL A 199 -15.82 -16.17 1.14
CA VAL A 199 -16.11 -17.61 1.08
C VAL A 199 -17.41 -17.83 1.84
N ILE A 200 -18.10 -18.94 1.57
CA ILE A 200 -19.35 -19.32 2.25
C ILE A 200 -19.16 -20.69 2.88
N GLY A 201 -19.73 -20.92 4.06
CA GLY A 201 -19.71 -22.21 4.76
C GLY A 201 -18.63 -22.29 5.84
N ASN A 202 -18.28 -23.51 6.24
CA ASN A 202 -17.24 -23.76 7.23
C ASN A 202 -15.86 -23.91 6.57
N TYR A 203 -14.83 -23.31 7.16
CA TYR A 203 -13.46 -23.42 6.67
C TYR A 203 -13.01 -24.87 6.47
N TYR A 204 -13.27 -25.76 7.43
CA TYR A 204 -12.79 -27.15 7.37
C TYR A 204 -13.53 -27.99 6.33
N GLU A 205 -14.74 -27.59 5.95
CA GLU A 205 -15.53 -28.26 4.91
C GLU A 205 -15.16 -27.77 3.51
N THR A 206 -14.78 -26.50 3.39
CA THR A 206 -14.64 -25.85 2.09
C THR A 206 -13.20 -25.66 1.64
N ARG A 207 -12.20 -25.62 2.54
CA ARG A 207 -10.81 -25.23 2.27
C ARG A 207 -10.14 -25.90 1.06
N ASP A 208 -10.47 -27.16 0.79
CA ASP A 208 -9.86 -27.94 -0.30
C ASP A 208 -10.54 -27.73 -1.66
N SER A 209 -11.64 -26.97 -1.69
CA SER A 209 -12.47 -26.69 -2.87
C SER A 209 -12.63 -25.20 -3.20
N ILE A 210 -11.97 -24.31 -2.45
CA ILE A 210 -12.08 -22.86 -2.66
C ILE A 210 -11.42 -22.48 -3.99
N ASP A 211 -12.23 -21.98 -4.93
CA ASP A 211 -11.72 -21.41 -6.17
C ASP A 211 -11.26 -19.95 -5.97
N PHE A 212 -10.05 -19.64 -6.42
CA PHE A 212 -9.46 -18.31 -6.37
C PHE A 212 -9.60 -17.57 -7.71
N THR A 213 -10.00 -18.22 -8.79
CA THR A 213 -9.98 -17.69 -10.17
C THR A 213 -10.75 -16.38 -10.28
N SER A 214 -12.05 -16.36 -9.95
CA SER A 214 -12.86 -15.15 -10.05
C SER A 214 -12.39 -14.02 -9.13
N TRP A 215 -11.76 -14.35 -8.00
CA TRP A 215 -11.13 -13.34 -7.15
C TRP A 215 -9.88 -12.76 -7.80
N LEU A 216 -9.02 -13.61 -8.37
CA LEU A 216 -7.79 -13.17 -9.02
C LEU A 216 -8.10 -12.27 -10.22
N GLU A 217 -9.08 -12.64 -11.04
CA GLU A 217 -9.59 -11.79 -12.13
C GLU A 217 -10.04 -10.42 -11.60
N TYR A 218 -10.95 -10.42 -10.61
CA TYR A 218 -11.44 -9.18 -9.99
C TYR A 218 -10.33 -8.32 -9.35
N PHE A 219 -9.37 -8.96 -8.68
CA PHE A 219 -8.22 -8.31 -8.08
C PHE A 219 -7.35 -7.65 -9.15
N THR A 220 -7.02 -8.38 -10.22
CA THR A 220 -6.21 -7.85 -11.33
C THR A 220 -6.93 -6.75 -12.10
N ASP A 221 -8.23 -6.88 -12.34
CA ASP A 221 -9.06 -5.83 -12.95
C ASP A 221 -9.02 -4.54 -12.13
N GLY A 222 -9.11 -4.64 -10.80
CA GLY A 222 -9.02 -3.49 -9.91
C GLY A 222 -7.66 -2.79 -9.96
N ILE A 223 -6.57 -3.54 -10.09
CA ILE A 223 -5.22 -2.98 -10.28
C ILE A 223 -5.14 -2.29 -11.65
N ILE A 224 -5.62 -2.92 -12.72
CA ILE A 224 -5.58 -2.37 -14.08
C ILE A 224 -6.43 -1.09 -14.18
N ASP A 225 -7.65 -1.08 -13.64
CA ASP A 225 -8.53 0.10 -13.64
C ASP A 225 -7.84 1.31 -12.99
N GLU A 226 -7.23 1.09 -11.82
CA GLU A 226 -6.55 2.17 -11.10
C GLU A 226 -5.26 2.62 -11.79
N LEU A 227 -4.49 1.71 -12.41
CA LEU A 227 -3.33 2.07 -13.23
C LEU A 227 -3.74 2.90 -14.46
N LEU A 228 -4.82 2.51 -15.14
CA LEU A 228 -5.36 3.26 -16.28
C LEU A 228 -5.90 4.62 -15.84
N ARG A 229 -6.53 4.71 -14.67
CA ARG A 229 -6.96 5.99 -14.07
C ARG A 229 -5.77 6.90 -13.79
N VAL A 230 -4.70 6.38 -13.18
CA VAL A 230 -3.47 7.16 -12.97
C VAL A 230 -2.87 7.59 -14.29
N LYS A 231 -2.79 6.69 -15.29
CA LYS A 231 -2.26 7.02 -16.62
C LYS A 231 -3.01 8.20 -17.27
N LYS A 232 -4.33 8.31 -17.08
CA LYS A 232 -5.13 9.44 -17.57
C LYS A 232 -4.89 10.74 -16.81
N LEU A 233 -4.46 10.69 -15.55
CA LEU A 233 -4.15 11.85 -14.72
C LEU A 233 -2.73 12.40 -14.94
N LEU A 234 -1.81 11.58 -15.48
CA LEU A 234 -0.44 11.99 -15.75
C LEU A 234 -0.32 13.18 -16.74
N PRO A 235 -1.10 13.28 -17.83
CA PRO A 235 -1.05 14.41 -18.76
C PRO A 235 -1.59 15.73 -18.18
N GLU A 236 -2.49 15.68 -17.19
CA GLU A 236 -3.08 16.87 -16.56
C GLU A 236 -2.17 17.50 -15.50
N ILE A 237 -1.13 16.78 -15.08
CA ILE A 237 -0.03 17.33 -14.29
C ILE A 237 0.93 17.93 -15.30
N SER A 238 0.65 19.18 -15.64
CA SER A 238 1.37 19.96 -16.64
C SER A 238 2.86 19.61 -16.71
N VAL A 239 3.26 19.14 -17.90
CA VAL A 239 4.64 19.22 -18.36
C VAL A 239 4.92 20.71 -18.55
N SER A 240 5.12 21.43 -17.45
CA SER A 240 5.65 22.79 -17.53
C SER A 240 7.13 22.70 -17.93
N PRO A 241 7.70 23.75 -18.53
CA PRO A 241 9.15 23.82 -18.74
C PRO A 241 9.95 23.54 -17.46
N GLU A 242 9.37 23.76 -16.26
CA GLU A 242 10.02 23.46 -14.98
C GLU A 242 10.01 21.98 -14.62
N THR A 243 8.98 21.20 -15.00
CA THR A 243 8.84 19.78 -14.67
C THR A 243 9.34 18.83 -15.77
N LYS A 244 9.53 19.33 -17.00
CA LYS A 244 10.05 18.53 -18.12
C LYS A 244 11.53 18.20 -17.97
N LEU A 245 11.87 16.91 -17.92
CA LEU A 245 13.25 16.45 -18.08
C LEU A 245 13.65 16.54 -19.56
N MET A 246 14.93 16.80 -19.77
CA MET A 246 15.53 16.89 -21.10
C MET A 246 16.58 15.79 -21.19
N PRO A 247 17.01 15.35 -22.39
CA PRO A 247 17.91 14.20 -22.52
C PRO A 247 19.22 14.33 -21.70
N TYR A 248 19.72 15.54 -21.51
CA TYR A 248 20.90 15.80 -20.68
C TYR A 248 20.64 15.67 -19.17
N HIS A 249 19.42 15.95 -18.70
CA HIS A 249 19.02 15.68 -17.32
C HIS A 249 18.94 14.17 -17.08
N GLU A 250 18.39 13.41 -18.03
CA GLU A 250 18.29 11.95 -17.95
C GLU A 250 19.68 11.31 -17.87
N LYS A 251 20.62 11.72 -18.73
CA LYS A 251 22.03 11.28 -18.65
C LYS A 251 22.68 11.53 -17.28
N MET A 252 22.35 12.65 -16.63
CA MET A 252 22.85 12.95 -15.29
C MET A 252 22.30 11.95 -14.26
N LEU A 253 20.98 11.70 -14.31
CA LEU A 253 20.30 10.80 -13.39
C LEU A 253 20.75 9.35 -13.58
N GLU A 254 20.87 8.87 -14.82
CA GLU A 254 21.42 7.54 -15.13
C GLU A 254 22.86 7.38 -14.61
N TYR A 255 23.67 8.43 -14.72
CA TYR A 255 25.03 8.41 -14.17
C TYR A 255 25.03 8.30 -12.65
N ILE A 256 24.17 9.05 -11.96
CA ILE A 256 24.03 8.97 -10.50
C ILE A 256 23.52 7.58 -10.09
N GLU A 257 22.53 7.03 -10.80
CA GLU A 257 22.00 5.70 -10.52
C GLU A 257 23.09 4.62 -10.62
N LYS A 258 23.97 4.73 -11.63
CA LYS A 258 25.08 3.79 -11.85
C LYS A 258 26.26 3.98 -10.88
N ASN A 259 26.61 5.22 -10.53
CA ASN A 259 27.86 5.55 -9.81
C ASN A 259 27.63 6.02 -8.36
N GLY A 260 26.37 6.21 -7.96
CA GLY A 260 25.95 6.66 -6.63
C GLY A 260 26.09 8.17 -6.36
N PHE A 261 26.79 8.93 -7.20
CA PHE A 261 26.87 10.39 -7.16
C PHE A 261 27.39 10.97 -8.49
N ILE A 262 27.29 12.29 -8.65
CA ILE A 262 27.93 13.03 -9.74
C ILE A 262 28.47 14.39 -9.29
N THR A 263 29.53 14.85 -9.94
CA THR A 263 30.12 16.19 -9.82
C THR A 263 29.90 17.01 -11.09
N ASP A 264 30.02 18.35 -11.01
CA ASP A 264 29.98 19.21 -12.21
C ASP A 264 31.05 18.80 -13.25
N ARG A 265 32.21 18.29 -12.79
CA ARG A 265 33.29 17.83 -13.67
C ARG A 265 32.90 16.57 -14.44
N GLU A 266 32.18 15.64 -13.83
CA GLU A 266 31.68 14.45 -14.52
C GLU A 266 30.53 14.81 -15.46
N TYR A 267 29.59 15.64 -15.00
CA TYR A 267 28.48 16.09 -15.84
C TYR A 267 28.94 16.86 -17.08
N ALA A 268 30.02 17.65 -16.97
CA ALA A 268 30.66 18.32 -18.10
C ALA A 268 31.23 17.36 -19.16
N LYS A 269 31.53 16.10 -18.80
CA LYS A 269 31.98 15.07 -19.74
C LYS A 269 30.81 14.35 -20.44
N LEU A 270 29.61 14.42 -19.86
CA LEU A 270 28.42 13.73 -20.38
C LEU A 270 27.61 14.60 -21.35
N THR A 271 27.86 15.92 -21.36
CA THR A 271 27.05 16.90 -22.09
C THR A 271 27.90 18.07 -22.58
N ASP A 272 27.51 18.67 -23.71
CA ASP A 272 28.17 19.87 -24.27
C ASP A 272 27.73 21.18 -23.60
N ARG A 273 27.13 21.10 -22.40
CA ARG A 273 26.51 22.25 -21.74
C ARG A 273 27.55 23.11 -21.04
N GLY A 274 27.46 24.42 -21.23
CA GLY A 274 28.31 25.41 -20.56
C GLY A 274 28.12 25.42 -19.04
N LYS A 275 29.14 25.90 -18.31
CA LYS A 275 29.17 25.86 -16.84
C LYS A 275 27.98 26.57 -16.18
N SER A 276 27.60 27.74 -16.67
CA SER A 276 26.43 28.49 -16.16
C SER A 276 25.13 27.72 -16.35
N THR A 277 25.00 27.01 -17.47
CA THR A 277 23.82 26.20 -17.79
C THR A 277 23.74 24.93 -16.94
N ARG A 278 24.88 24.25 -16.70
CA ARG A 278 24.91 23.06 -15.83
C ARG A 278 24.48 23.37 -14.40
N ILE A 279 24.82 24.56 -13.89
CA ILE A 279 24.33 25.03 -12.58
C ILE A 279 22.80 25.12 -12.56
N LEU A 280 22.18 25.59 -13.64
CA LEU A 280 20.72 25.64 -13.76
C LEU A 280 20.11 24.24 -13.81
N ASP A 281 20.74 23.30 -14.52
CA ASP A 281 20.29 21.91 -14.58
C ASP A 281 20.33 21.24 -13.20
N PHE A 282 21.44 21.38 -12.46
CA PHE A 282 21.54 20.88 -11.07
C PHE A 282 20.47 21.51 -10.19
N LYS A 283 20.30 22.84 -10.26
CA LYS A 283 19.28 23.55 -9.47
C LYS A 283 17.87 23.08 -9.81
N LYS A 284 17.58 22.84 -11.09
CA LYS A 284 16.29 22.30 -11.54
C LYS A 284 16.04 20.92 -10.95
N LEU A 285 16.99 19.99 -11.08
CA LEU A 285 16.85 18.63 -10.53
C LEU A 285 16.77 18.63 -9.00
N GLN A 286 17.47 19.54 -8.32
CA GLN A 286 17.32 19.75 -6.89
C GLN A 286 15.93 20.28 -6.51
N ASN A 287 15.41 21.26 -7.26
CA ASN A 287 14.07 21.79 -7.04
C ASN A 287 12.98 20.74 -7.28
N MET A 288 13.22 19.83 -8.23
CA MET A 288 12.37 18.65 -8.48
C MET A 288 12.54 17.54 -7.42
N GLY A 289 13.50 17.70 -6.49
CA GLY A 289 13.78 16.70 -5.45
C GLY A 289 14.45 15.43 -5.95
N LEU A 290 14.92 15.40 -7.21
CA LEU A 290 15.54 14.24 -7.84
C LEU A 290 16.99 14.03 -7.41
N ILE A 291 17.66 15.10 -6.96
CA ILE A 291 19.02 15.05 -6.43
C ILE A 291 19.16 15.99 -5.22
N LYS A 292 20.15 15.72 -4.36
CA LYS A 292 20.56 16.54 -3.22
C LYS A 292 22.03 16.88 -3.33
N ARG A 293 22.36 18.11 -2.94
CA ARG A 293 23.73 18.62 -2.90
C ARG A 293 24.41 18.23 -1.60
N PHE A 294 25.64 17.76 -1.71
CA PHE A 294 26.54 17.44 -0.60
C PHE A 294 27.90 18.11 -0.78
N GLY A 295 28.66 18.25 0.31
CA GLY A 295 29.96 18.93 0.31
C GLY A 295 29.86 20.46 0.21
N LYS A 296 31.02 21.14 0.22
CA LYS A 296 31.13 22.60 0.11
C LYS A 296 32.27 23.00 -0.82
N GLY A 297 32.07 24.05 -1.62
CA GLY A 297 33.09 24.56 -2.52
C GLY A 297 33.55 23.51 -3.54
N ARG A 298 34.86 23.23 -3.59
CA ARG A 298 35.47 22.30 -4.56
C ARG A 298 35.11 20.83 -4.32
N SER A 299 34.60 20.45 -3.15
CA SER A 299 34.14 19.09 -2.84
C SER A 299 32.64 18.90 -3.05
N THR A 300 31.98 19.77 -3.83
CA THR A 300 30.54 19.64 -4.10
C THR A 300 30.25 18.44 -5.00
N TYR A 301 29.31 17.59 -4.58
CA TYR A 301 28.76 16.49 -5.38
C TYR A 301 27.25 16.36 -5.14
N TYR A 302 26.57 15.59 -6.00
CA TYR A 302 25.11 15.42 -5.99
C TYR A 302 24.75 13.94 -5.95
N LYS A 303 23.73 13.57 -5.16
CA LYS A 303 23.17 12.22 -5.03
C LYS A 303 21.66 12.26 -5.05
#